data_AF-A0A7C8DQC0-F1
#
_entry.id   AF-A0A7C8DQC0-F1
#
_cell.length_a   1.000
_cell.length_b   1.000
_cell.length_c   1.000
_cell.angle_alpha   90.00
_cell.angle_beta   90.00
_cell.angle_gamma   90.00
#
_symmetry.space_group_name_H-M   'P 1'
#
loop_
_entity.id
_entity.type
_entity.pdbx_description
1 polymer ?
#
loop_
_entity_poly.entity_id
_entity_poly.type
_entity_poly.pdbx_seq_one_letter_code
_entity_poly.pdbx_strand_id
1 'polypeptide(L)' 'NPFMEISLPDASLRLIQACGRLIRTETDTGKITIFDNRLTTKFYGKQLLSALPGYNIVVE' A
#
# COMPACT_ATOMS: atom_id res chain seq x y z
N ASN A 1 18.94 9.67 -3.31
CA ASN A 1 17.73 10.41 -3.74
C ASN A 1 16.79 10.48 -2.54
N PRO A 2 16.68 11.62 -1.84
CA PRO A 2 15.98 11.71 -0.56
C PRO A 2 14.53 11.21 -0.60
N PHE A 3 13.84 11.37 -1.72
CA PHE A 3 12.49 10.84 -1.90
C PHE A 3 12.44 9.31 -1.80
N MET A 4 13.36 8.62 -2.47
CA MET A 4 13.41 7.15 -2.51
C MET A 4 13.90 6.55 -1.18
N GLU A 5 14.75 7.27 -0.46
CA GLU A 5 15.40 6.78 0.77
C GLU A 5 14.60 7.12 2.03
N ILE A 6 13.75 8.15 2.00
CA ILE A 6 13.03 8.63 3.19
C ILE A 6 11.52 8.65 2.93
N SER A 7 11.06 9.47 2.00
CA SER A 7 9.62 9.72 1.81
C SER A 7 8.86 8.47 1.35
N LEU A 8 9.45 7.68 0.45
CA LEU A 8 8.82 6.47 -0.06
C LEU A 8 8.74 5.36 1.01
N PRO A 9 9.81 5.05 1.77
CA PRO A 9 9.72 4.16 2.93
C PRO A 9 8.68 4.61 3.97
N ASP A 10 8.64 5.91 4.31
CA ASP A 10 7.66 6.44 5.27
C ASP A 10 6.22 6.26 4.77
N ALA A 11 5.96 6.54 3.49
CA ALA A 11 4.66 6.32 2.88
C ALA A 11 4.28 4.83 2.87
N SER A 12 5.24 3.94 2.61
CA SER A 12 5.05 2.48 2.64
C SER A 12 4.63 2.01 4.04
N LEU A 13 5.37 2.43 5.07
CA LEU A 13 5.06 2.07 6.46
C LEU A 13 3.66 2.52 6.86
N ARG A 14 3.31 3.78 6.54
CA ARG A 14 1.97 4.32 6.82
C ARG A 14 0.87 3.54 6.10
N LEU A 15 1.11 3.13 4.86
CA LEU A 15 0.14 2.37 4.08
C LEU A 15 -0.10 0.99 4.69
N ILE A 16 0.97 0.28 5.07
CA ILE A 16 0.88 -1.02 5.77
C ILE A 16 0.09 -0.89 7.07
N GLN A 17 0.39 0.13 7.88
CA GLN A 17 -0.33 0.39 9.13
C GLN A 17 -1.81 0.70 8.89
N ALA A 18 -2.14 1.45 7.83
CA ALA A 18 -3.53 1.72 7.45
C ALA A 18 -4.26 0.43 7.05
N CYS A 19 -3.61 -0.45 6.27
CA CYS A 19 -4.17 -1.76 5.93
C CYS A 19 -4.40 -2.64 7.16
N GLY A 20 -3.51 -2.58 8.16
CA GLY A 20 -3.66 -3.28 9.45
C GLY A 20 -4.85 -2.79 10.30
N ARG A 21 -5.53 -1.70 9.91
CA ARG A 21 -6.81 -1.32 10.54
C ARG A 21 -7.98 -2.21 10.10
N LEU A 22 -7.86 -2.87 8.94
CA LEU A 22 -8.88 -3.78 8.41
C LEU A 22 -8.72 -5.21 8.94
N ILE A 23 -7.49 -5.71 9.03
CA ILE A 23 -7.20 -7.09 9.42
C ILE A 23 -6.56 -7.10 10.82
N ARG A 24 -7.30 -7.52 11.83
CA ARG A 24 -6.83 -7.69 13.23
C ARG A 24 -6.92 -9.13 13.72
N THR A 25 -7.81 -9.93 13.13
CA THR A 25 -7.96 -11.35 13.40
C THR A 25 -7.78 -12.15 12.11
N GLU A 26 -7.49 -13.46 12.22
CA GLU A 26 -7.31 -14.33 11.05
C GLU A 26 -8.58 -14.48 10.21
N THR A 27 -9.74 -14.18 10.79
CA THR A 27 -11.05 -14.29 10.13
C THR A 27 -11.54 -12.97 9.51
N ASP A 28 -10.82 -11.86 9.73
CA ASP A 28 -11.24 -10.56 9.21
C ASP A 28 -11.13 -10.52 7.68
N THR A 29 -12.16 -10.00 7.03
CA THR A 29 -12.20 -9.81 5.57
C THR A 29 -12.75 -8.42 5.23
N GLY A 30 -12.35 -7.89 4.07
CA GLY A 30 -12.88 -6.63 3.56
C GLY A 30 -12.14 -6.12 2.33
N LYS A 31 -12.50 -4.92 1.89
CA LYS A 31 -11.88 -4.22 0.75
C LYS A 31 -11.21 -2.94 1.23
N ILE A 32 -10.00 -2.69 0.76
CA ILE A 32 -9.29 -1.42 0.92
C ILE A 32 -9.33 -0.70 -0.42
N THR A 33 -9.92 0.49 -0.47
CA THR A 33 -9.97 1.33 -1.66
C THR A 33 -9.00 2.49 -1.51
N ILE A 34 -8.06 2.65 -2.44
CA ILE A 34 -7.07 3.72 -2.42
C ILE A 34 -7.32 4.66 -3.60
N PHE A 35 -7.63 5.91 -3.31
CA PHE A 35 -7.88 6.97 -4.30
C PHE A 35 -6.59 7.71 -4.66
N ASP A 36 -5.57 6.98 -5.10
CA ASP A 36 -4.28 7.56 -5.47
C ASP A 36 -3.72 6.93 -6.75
N ASN A 37 -3.88 7.65 -7.87
CA ASN A 37 -3.42 7.22 -9.18
C ASN A 37 -1.89 7.07 -9.26
N ARG A 38 -1.12 7.59 -8.29
CA ARG A 38 0.34 7.46 -8.28
C ARG A 38 0.78 6.00 -8.11
N LEU A 39 -0.06 5.16 -7.50
CA LEU A 39 0.24 3.73 -7.31
C LEU A 39 0.36 2.97 -8.63
N THR A 40 -0.36 3.41 -9.67
CA THR A 40 -0.34 2.78 -11.00
C THR A 40 0.50 3.56 -12.00
N THR A 41 0.56 4.89 -11.87
CA THR A 41 1.21 5.78 -12.86
C THR A 41 2.69 6.05 -12.60
N LYS A 42 3.15 5.99 -11.34
CA LYS A 42 4.55 6.29 -10.99
C LYS A 42 5.35 5.00 -10.86
N PHE A 43 6.63 5.06 -11.23
CA PHE A 43 7.51 3.89 -11.21
C PHE A 43 7.63 3.25 -9.80
N TYR A 44 7.61 4.08 -8.75
CA TYR A 44 7.68 3.63 -7.36
C TYR A 44 6.35 3.05 -6.85
N GLY A 45 5.24 3.23 -7.56
CA GLY A 45 3.93 2.70 -7.15
C GLY A 45 3.94 1.17 -7.01
N LYS A 46 4.63 0.49 -7.94
CA LYS A 46 4.85 -0.96 -7.86
C LYS A 46 5.59 -1.38 -6.59
N GLN A 47 6.57 -0.58 -6.15
CA GLN A 47 7.33 -0.85 -4.93
C GLN A 47 6.44 -0.73 -3.69
N LEU A 48 5.59 0.29 -3.62
CA LEU A 48 4.61 0.44 -2.54
C LEU A 48 3.64 -0.74 -2.48
N LEU A 49 3.07 -1.14 -3.62
CA LEU A 49 2.14 -2.26 -3.70
C LEU A 49 2.81 -3.60 -3.33
N SER A 50 4.06 -3.81 -3.74
CA SER A 50 4.82 -5.02 -3.38
C SER A 50 5.18 -5.14 -1.91
N ALA A 51 5.17 -4.02 -1.16
CA ALA A 51 5.43 -4.01 0.27
C ALA A 51 4.19 -4.37 1.10
N LEU A 52 3.00 -4.34 0.49
CA LEU A 52 1.78 -4.75 1.16
C LEU A 52 1.74 -6.28 1.29
N PRO A 53 0.98 -6.81 2.27
CA PRO A 53 0.62 -8.22 2.28
C PRO A 53 0.03 -8.65 0.94
N GLY A 54 0.07 -9.95 0.62
CA GLY A 54 -0.34 -10.53 -0.68
C GLY A 54 -1.83 -10.42 -1.01
N TYR A 55 -2.34 -9.19 -1.05
CA TYR A 55 -3.71 -8.85 -1.39
C TYR A 55 -3.96 -9.09 -2.88
N ASN A 56 -5.20 -9.42 -3.21
CA ASN A 56 -5.67 -9.35 -4.58
C ASN A 56 -5.88 -7.87 -4.95
N ILE A 57 -5.04 -7.35 -5.84
CA ILE A 57 -5.08 -5.95 -6.29
C ILE A 57 -5.92 -5.88 -7.56
N VAL A 58 -6.96 -5.04 -7.53
CA VAL A 58 -7.81 -4.72 -8.68
C VAL A 58 -7.63 -3.24 -9.00
N VAL A 59 -7.34 -2.93 -10.27
CA VAL A 59 -7.28 -1.57 -10.77
C VAL A 59 -8.58 -1.32 -11.55
N GLU A 60 -9.37 -0.36 -11.05
CA GLU A 60 -10.58 0.14 -11.70
C GLU A 60 -10.24 1.28 -12.67
#